data_AF-A0A424MJY2-F1
#
_entry.id   AF-A0A424MJY2-F1
#
_cell.length_a   1.000
_cell.length_b   1.000
_cell.length_c   1.000
_cell.angle_alpha   90.00
_cell.angle_beta   90.00
_cell.angle_gamma   90.00
#
_symmetry.space_group_name_H-M   'P 1'
#
loop_
_entity.id
_entity.type
_entity.pdbx_description
1 polymer ?
#
loop_
_entity_poly.entity_id
_entity_poly.type
_entity_poly.pdbx_seq_one_letter_code
_entity_poly.pdbx_strand_id
1 'polypeptide(L)'
;MSAVKKIFRFLALILFIIILASLLRDILFGQFSLQENKKLETLIEKKEDELINISEKNEMLKDEIRLLKNNEEYVEHIARENLGLIREGEEYIDEEPD
;
A
#
# COMPACT_ATOMS: atom_id res chain seq x y z
N MET A 1 44.44 3.84 49.81
CA MET A 1 43.24 4.70 49.59
C MET A 1 43.09 5.25 48.17
N SER A 2 44.17 5.40 47.38
CA SER A 2 44.11 5.92 45.99
C SER A 2 43.67 4.87 44.96
N ALA A 3 44.10 3.61 45.09
CA ALA A 3 43.76 2.53 44.15
C ALA A 3 42.26 2.19 44.16
N VAL A 4 41.64 2.07 45.34
CA VAL A 4 40.19 1.81 45.48
C VAL A 4 39.35 2.95 44.86
N LYS A 5 39.75 4.21 45.08
CA LYS A 5 39.10 5.37 44.44
C LYS A 5 39.26 5.37 42.91
N LYS A 6 40.40 4.91 42.39
CA LYS A 6 40.61 4.75 40.93
C LYS A 6 39.69 3.66 40.37
N ILE A 7 39.60 2.50 41.03
CA ILE A 7 38.71 1.40 40.61
C ILE A 7 37.24 1.87 40.60
N PHE A 8 36.78 2.55 41.65
CA PHE A 8 35.42 3.11 41.68
C PHE A 8 35.15 4.10 40.54
N ARG A 9 36.12 4.97 40.21
CA ARG A 9 36.02 5.90 39.08
C ARG A 9 35.93 5.16 37.74
N PHE A 10 36.72 4.11 37.54
CA PHE A 10 36.64 3.27 36.34
C PHE A 10 35.28 2.58 36.22
N LEU A 11 34.76 2.05 37.33
CA LEU A 11 33.46 1.38 37.35
C LEU A 11 32.31 2.35 37.04
N ALA A 12 32.36 3.56 37.60
CA ALA A 12 31.41 4.63 37.28
C ALA A 12 31.47 5.07 35.82
N LEU A 13 32.68 5.16 35.24
CA LEU A 13 32.87 5.47 33.82
C LEU A 13 32.28 4.39 32.91
N ILE A 14 32.50 3.11 33.23
CA ILE A 14 31.94 2.00 32.47
C ILE A 14 30.41 2.03 32.53
N LEU A 15 29.83 2.24 33.71
CA LEU A 15 28.38 2.37 33.87
C LEU A 15 27.83 3.52 33.02
N PHE A 16 28.50 4.67 33.04
CA PHE A 16 28.10 5.84 32.26
C PHE A 16 28.13 5.56 30.76
N ILE A 17 29.18 4.89 30.27
CA ILE A 17 29.31 4.49 28.87
C ILE A 17 28.18 3.53 28.46
N ILE A 18 27.82 2.58 29.33
CA ILE A 18 26.71 1.64 29.06
C ILE A 18 25.39 2.38 28.92
N ILE A 19 25.11 3.33 29.81
CA ILE A 19 23.89 4.16 29.77
C ILE A 19 23.85 4.97 28.47
N LEU A 20 24.96 5.61 28.10
CA LEU A 20 25.06 6.35 26.83
C LEU A 20 24.86 5.46 25.61
N ALA A 21 25.47 4.27 25.60
CA ALA A 21 25.31 3.32 24.50
C ALA A 21 23.85 2.85 24.36
N SER A 22 23.14 2.66 25.47
CA SER A 22 21.71 2.33 25.44
C SER A 22 20.88 3.46 24.84
N LEU A 23 21.09 4.70 25.28
CA LEU A 23 20.40 5.89 24.75
C LEU A 23 20.65 6.09 23.25
N LEU A 24 21.90 5.93 22.81
CA LEU A 24 22.25 6.05 21.39
C LEU A 24 21.58 4.96 20.56
N ARG A 25 21.50 3.72 21.07
CA ARG A 25 20.79 2.63 20.39
C ARG A 25 19.31 2.95 20.23
N ASP A 26 18.65 3.48 21.26
CA ASP A 26 17.23 3.84 21.20
C ASP A 26 16.97 5.01 20.24
N ILE A 27 17.88 5.97 20.13
CA ILE A 27 17.76 7.06 19.14
C ILE A 27 17.93 6.55 17.71
N LEU A 28 18.88 5.64 17.48
CA LEU A 28 19.23 5.16 16.14
C LEU A 28 18.27 4.08 15.62
N PHE A 29 17.80 3.18 16.49
CA PHE A 29 16.99 2.02 16.12
C PHE A 29 15.70 1.89 16.91
N GLY A 30 15.38 2.85 17.77
CA GLY A 30 14.14 2.83 18.51
C GLY A 30 12.94 3.15 17.63
N GLN A 31 11.78 3.09 18.27
CA GLN A 31 10.46 3.25 17.65
C GLN A 31 10.27 4.64 17.01
N PHE A 32 11.00 5.64 17.50
CA PHE A 32 11.00 7.01 16.97
C PHE A 32 12.23 7.33 16.11
N SER A 33 12.99 6.31 15.71
CA SER A 33 14.15 6.51 14.84
C SER A 33 13.71 7.12 13.50
N LEU A 34 14.63 7.86 12.88
CA LEU A 34 14.40 8.46 11.57
C LEU A 34 14.12 7.41 10.49
N GLN A 35 14.61 6.19 10.66
CA GLN A 35 14.37 5.08 9.73
C GLN A 35 12.93 4.57 9.80
N GLU A 36 12.41 4.37 11.02
CA GLU A 36 11.04 3.90 11.19
C GLU A 36 10.03 4.95 10.71
N ASN A 37 10.27 6.24 10.98
CA ASN A 37 9.41 7.31 10.47
C ASN A 37 9.37 7.34 8.93
N LYS A 38 10.52 7.22 8.25
CA LYS A 38 10.56 7.13 6.78
C LYS A 38 9.82 5.91 6.24
N LYS A 39 9.93 4.77 6.94
CA LYS A 39 9.20 3.56 6.58
C LYS A 39 7.68 3.74 6.78
N LEU A 40 7.27 4.43 7.84
CA LEU A 40 5.88 4.75 8.09
C LEU A 40 5.32 5.71 7.03
N GLU A 41 6.09 6.74 6.68
CA GLU A 41 5.74 7.73 5.65
C GLU A 41 5.55 7.06 4.29
N THR A 42 6.49 6.21 3.87
CA THR A 42 6.36 5.44 2.63
C THR A 42 5.20 4.44 2.66
N LEU A 43 4.88 3.87 3.83
CA LEU A 43 3.70 3.02 4.00
C LEU A 43 2.41 3.83 3.86
N ILE A 44 2.36 5.03 4.42
CA ILE A 44 1.21 5.94 4.32
C ILE A 44 1.00 6.33 2.85
N GLU A 45 2.04 6.79 2.16
CA GLU A 45 1.98 7.18 0.75
C GLU A 45 1.45 6.03 -0.12
N LYS A 46 2.00 4.82 0.05
CA LYS A 46 1.52 3.64 -0.67
C LYS A 46 0.05 3.32 -0.37
N LYS A 47 -0.39 3.52 0.88
CA LYS A 47 -1.78 3.26 1.28
C LYS A 47 -2.74 4.31 0.72
N GLU A 48 -2.30 5.55 0.61
CA GLU A 48 -3.06 6.62 -0.04
C GLU A 48 -3.23 6.34 -1.54
N ASP A 49 -2.17 5.92 -2.24
CA ASP A 49 -2.23 5.51 -3.64
C ASP A 49 -3.18 4.31 -3.86
N GLU A 50 -3.10 3.30 -2.99
CA GLU A 50 -4.02 2.16 -3.01
C GLU A 50 -5.48 2.61 -2.82
N LEU A 51 -5.72 3.57 -1.91
CA LEU A 51 -7.05 4.11 -1.65
C LEU A 51 -7.62 4.86 -2.87
N ILE A 52 -6.81 5.69 -3.52
CA ILE A 52 -7.19 6.43 -4.73
C ILE A 52 -7.61 5.45 -5.82
N ASN A 53 -6.77 4.45 -6.12
CA ASN A 53 -7.06 3.44 -7.14
C ASN A 53 -8.36 2.65 -6.84
N ILE A 54 -8.57 2.27 -5.58
CA ILE A 54 -9.81 1.58 -5.16
C ILE A 54 -11.03 2.50 -5.33
N SER A 55 -10.89 3.79 -4.99
CA SER A 55 -11.95 4.77 -5.14
C SER A 55 -12.33 4.96 -6.61
N GLU A 56 -11.35 5.13 -7.50
CA GLU A 56 -11.58 5.28 -8.94
C GLU A 56 -12.28 4.05 -9.53
N LYS A 57 -11.81 2.85 -9.20
CA LYS A 57 -12.45 1.60 -9.62
C LYS A 57 -13.88 1.49 -9.11
N ASN A 58 -14.13 1.88 -7.86
CA ASN A 58 -15.48 1.86 -7.31
C ASN A 58 -16.41 2.83 -8.05
N GLU A 59 -15.94 4.03 -8.42
CA GLU A 59 -16.75 4.96 -9.22
C GLU A 59 -17.04 4.40 -10.61
N MET A 60 -16.04 3.85 -11.30
CA MET A 60 -16.24 3.19 -12.60
C MET A 60 -17.27 2.05 -12.52
N LEU A 61 -17.15 1.17 -11.52
CA LEU A 61 -18.09 0.06 -11.32
C LEU A 61 -19.50 0.55 -11.01
N LYS A 62 -19.66 1.63 -10.24
CA LYS A 62 -20.98 2.21 -9.99
C LYS A 62 -21.61 2.76 -11.27
N ASP A 63 -20.82 3.44 -12.10
CA ASP A 63 -21.28 3.95 -13.38
C ASP A 63 -21.67 2.81 -14.33
N GLU A 64 -20.87 1.74 -14.39
CA GLU A 64 -21.18 0.52 -15.14
C GLU A 64 -22.49 -0.14 -14.65
N ILE A 65 -22.65 -0.30 -13.33
CA ILE A 65 -23.90 -0.80 -12.74
C ILE A 65 -25.09 0.10 -13.12
N ARG A 66 -24.90 1.42 -13.15
CA ARG A 66 -25.96 2.35 -13.56
C ARG A 66 -26.33 2.16 -15.03
N LEU A 67 -25.35 1.99 -15.91
CA LEU A 67 -25.59 1.72 -17.33
C LEU A 67 -26.32 0.39 -17.52
N LEU A 68 -25.84 -0.69 -16.89
CA LEU A 68 -26.48 -2.01 -16.95
C LEU A 68 -27.93 -2.01 -16.45
N LYS A 69 -28.27 -1.13 -15.49
CA LYS A 69 -29.64 -1.05 -14.94
C LYS A 69 -30.59 -0.19 -15.77
N ASN A 70 -30.09 0.83 -16.46
CA ASN A 70 -30.94 1.88 -17.03
C ASN A 70 -30.78 2.04 -18.55
N ASN A 71 -29.87 1.30 -19.18
CA ASN A 71 -29.61 1.41 -20.62
C ASN A 71 -29.62 0.01 -21.27
N GLU A 72 -30.72 -0.31 -21.94
CA GLU A 72 -30.91 -1.60 -22.64
C GLU A 72 -29.94 -1.79 -23.81
N GLU A 73 -29.59 -0.72 -24.53
CA GLU A 73 -28.62 -0.76 -25.63
C GLU A 73 -27.22 -1.11 -25.11
N TYR A 74 -26.84 -0.56 -23.95
CA TYR A 74 -25.59 -0.91 -23.29
C TYR A 74 -25.57 -2.38 -22.83
N VAL A 75 -26.68 -2.88 -22.27
CA VAL A 75 -26.81 -4.29 -21.90
C VAL A 75 -26.68 -5.20 -23.12
N GLU A 76 -27.33 -4.85 -24.23
CA GLU A 76 -27.23 -5.59 -25.49
C GLU A 76 -25.80 -5.59 -26.04
N HIS A 77 -25.12 -4.43 -26.04
CA HIS A 77 -23.72 -4.35 -26.44
C HIS A 77 -22.84 -5.31 -25.64
N ILE A 78 -22.95 -5.27 -24.31
CA ILE A 78 -22.19 -6.17 -23.40
C ILE A 78 -22.55 -7.64 -23.64
N ALA A 79 -23.81 -7.95 -23.94
CA ALA A 79 -24.28 -9.30 -24.25
C ALA A 79 -23.72 -9.80 -25.60
N ARG A 80 -23.66 -8.94 -26.61
CA ARG A 80 -23.05 -9.22 -27.92
C ARG A 80 -21.54 -9.43 -27.77
N GLU A 81 -20.86 -8.53 -27.08
CA GLU A 81 -19.40 -8.52 -26.93
C GLU A 81 -18.88 -9.68 -26.05
N ASN A 82 -19.47 -9.91 -24.87
CA ASN A 82 -18.95 -10.90 -23.92
C ASN A 82 -19.54 -12.29 -24.09
N LEU A 83 -20.75 -12.41 -24.64
CA LEU A 83 -21.46 -13.68 -24.76
C LEU A 83 -21.70 -14.11 -26.21
N GLY A 84 -21.33 -13.28 -27.20
CA GLY A 84 -21.55 -13.58 -28.62
C GLY A 84 -23.03 -13.69 -29.00
N LEU A 85 -23.93 -13.08 -28.22
CA LEU A 85 -25.36 -13.20 -28.45
C LEU A 85 -25.78 -12.39 -29.68
N ILE A 86 -26.68 -12.95 -30.49
CA ILE A 86 -27.28 -12.30 -31.66
C ILE A 86 -28.80 -12.46 -31.60
N ARG A 87 -29.55 -11.55 -32.22
CA ARG A 87 -31.02 -11.64 -32.26
C ARG A 87 -31.46 -12.67 -33.30
N GLU A 88 -32.72 -13.13 -33.17
CA GLU A 88 -33.32 -13.98 -34.18
C GLU A 88 -33.31 -13.31 -35.56
N GLY A 89 -32.75 -14.00 -36.55
CA GLY A 89 -32.61 -13.49 -37.93
C GLY A 89 -31.31 -12.74 -38.22
N GLU A 90 -30.44 -12.57 -37.23
CA GLU A 90 -29.07 -12.07 -37.44
C GLU A 90 -28.10 -13.25 -37.71
N GLU A 91 -27.06 -13.01 -38.52
CA GLU A 91 -25.99 -13.98 -38.81
C GLU A 91 -24.66 -13.38 -38.34
N TYR A 92 -23.88 -14.17 -37.58
CA TYR A 92 -22.56 -13.76 -37.09
C TYR A 92 -21.52 -14.02 -38.19
N ILE A 93 -20.72 -13.00 -38.51
CA ILE A 93 -19.65 -13.11 -39.51
C ILE A 93 -18.32 -13.05 -38.77
N ASP A 94 -17.59 -14.16 -38.74
CA ASP A 94 -16.18 -14.18 -38.37
C ASP A 94 -15.36 -13.75 -39.60
N GLU A 95 -14.83 -12.53 -39.60
CA GLU A 95 -13.79 -12.13 -40.55
C GLU A 95 -12.48 -12.82 -40.15
N GLU A 96 -12.19 -13.97 -40.77
CA GLU A 96 -10.90 -14.64 -40.64
C GLU A 96 -9.84 -13.79 -41.38
N PRO A 97 -8.81 -13.25 -40.70
CA PRO A 97 -7.82 -12.40 -41.34
C PRO A 97 -6.95 -13.23 -42.30
N ASP A 98 -6.91 -12.82 -43.59
CA ASP A 98 -6.06 -13.37 -44.65
C ASP A 98 -4.56 -13.43 -44.30
#